data_AF-A0A959IN94-F1
#
_entry.id   AF-A0A959IN94-F1
#
_cell.length_a   1.000
_cell.length_b   1.000
_cell.length_c   1.000
_cell.angle_alpha   90.00
_cell.angle_beta   90.00
_cell.angle_gamma   90.00
#
_symmetry.space_group_name_H-M   'P 1'
#
loop_
_entity.id
_entity.type
_entity.pdbx_description
1 polymer ?
#
loop_
_entity_poly.entity_id
_entity_poly.type
_entity_poly.pdbx_seq_one_letter_code
_entity_poly.pdbx_strand_id
1 'polypeptide(L)'
;MQQNQEQGWASPSWGLPDQTNVLDWVTLCGEAALAHQWVEQLLTNGHATSVFDSEHRYSPVLWNMYFAQRQAMRLRGEQVLYFAYPHFLSWQEDEGLQVMPLFRWPVNLEPPRANRQTWEVSIATGAAPRLNPNWLASAAQQYPDTDWETALRQCFTVPEQASARLSELVLSMAEQTQWETATINPAITVFPSAQVMTGQARGGALVWAASLGLWSTEAGLDAGGQHWRVPVSPEQLNPPNAGLDLLDPWQQTALQMAHHNRYLLVKGASGSGKTHLLRHLIGQQLLQKRSVLVVARHLGSLHRVQQQLETFDLAHLSFVAHGAAVEAPLLSGLLAAYDRKPPRYPDYDGNAWRAYVGRMDRTRSRLDEYFRASRRPVFGQYAWSDVLGYYLSAARQESKALLGTQLTTQSFAFRPREYQQIVEAIRQTKPLFDRLASLQHPLQDLNAAIFIHQDRDESYTFIQETTEKLLAQARPLHQRYVRRQSQYADEWTAHSEQQYRNLLNHWQSIDELLATSTEEVGEELLRSSDSTLKLYAVFSGRFRQAIDRRAGLETAYRQLREAHQGGEIFEFQWLEDKQIRRLDSLRDNLRRYRAALDEWRAGLPDRLQ
;
A
#
# COMPACT_ATOMS: atom_id res chain seq x y z
N MET A 1 21.30 3.27 13.13
CA MET A 1 21.33 4.43 12.23
C MET A 1 19.95 5.09 12.17
N GLN A 2 19.53 5.68 13.29
CA GLN A 2 18.36 6.55 13.39
C GLN A 2 18.92 7.95 13.69
N GLN A 3 18.77 8.88 12.75
CA GLN A 3 19.09 10.29 12.97
C GLN A 3 17.92 10.93 13.70
N ASN A 4 18.16 11.29 14.97
CA ASN A 4 17.38 12.27 15.71
C ASN A 4 17.40 13.60 14.95
N GLN A 5 16.28 13.97 14.35
CA GLN A 5 15.94 15.38 14.12
C GLN A 5 15.09 15.85 15.28
N GLU A 6 15.75 16.25 16.36
CA GLU A 6 15.12 17.14 17.35
C GLU A 6 14.96 18.50 16.68
N GLN A 7 13.72 18.79 16.27
CA GLN A 7 13.29 20.16 16.02
C GLN A 7 13.28 20.88 17.37
N GLY A 8 14.39 21.54 17.68
CA GLY A 8 14.44 22.52 18.77
C GLY A 8 13.52 23.69 18.41
N TRP A 9 12.34 23.71 19.02
CA TRP A 9 11.60 24.95 19.19
C TRP A 9 12.36 25.72 20.25
N ALA A 10 13.33 26.54 19.82
CA ALA A 10 13.97 27.49 20.71
C ALA A 10 12.90 28.52 21.11
N SER A 11 12.43 28.44 22.37
CA SER A 11 11.87 29.60 23.04
C SER A 11 12.89 30.74 22.90
N PRO A 12 12.47 31.96 22.50
CA PRO A 12 13.40 33.08 22.41
C PRO A 12 13.84 33.44 23.83
N SER A 13 14.96 32.87 24.28
CA SER A 13 15.62 33.26 25.52
C SER A 13 16.31 34.61 25.28
N TRP A 14 15.65 35.70 25.67
CA TRP A 14 16.20 37.06 25.56
C TRP A 14 17.26 37.30 26.64
N GLY A 15 18.43 36.69 26.44
CA GLY A 15 19.59 36.93 27.28
C GLY A 15 20.29 38.24 26.92
N LEU A 16 21.23 38.60 27.80
CA LEU A 16 22.06 39.81 27.78
C LEU A 16 22.57 40.21 26.37
N PRO A 17 22.88 41.49 26.11
CA PRO A 17 23.48 42.01 24.86
C PRO A 17 24.84 41.39 24.43
N ASP A 18 25.27 40.30 25.06
CA ASP A 18 26.42 39.44 24.67
C ASP A 18 25.96 38.11 24.03
N GLN A 19 24.67 37.93 23.74
CA GLN A 19 24.21 36.86 22.86
C GLN A 19 24.66 37.11 21.42
N THR A 20 24.96 36.04 20.68
CA THR A 20 25.64 36.02 19.36
C THR A 20 25.04 36.89 18.24
N ASN A 21 23.90 37.54 18.46
CA ASN A 21 23.13 38.28 17.46
C ASN A 21 22.72 39.71 17.88
N VAL A 22 23.15 40.21 19.04
CA VAL A 22 22.90 41.59 19.50
C VAL A 22 24.22 42.16 20.02
N LEU A 23 24.49 43.43 19.73
CA LEU A 23 25.68 44.15 20.16
C LEU A 23 25.25 45.47 20.82
N ASP A 24 25.86 45.83 21.95
CA ASP A 24 25.70 47.16 22.54
C ASP A 24 26.30 48.22 21.59
N TRP A 25 25.52 49.26 21.31
CA TRP A 25 25.88 50.25 20.31
C TRP A 25 27.07 51.11 20.73
N VAL A 26 27.15 51.47 22.01
CA VAL A 26 28.22 52.34 22.52
C VAL A 26 29.56 51.62 22.48
N THR A 27 29.60 50.36 22.92
CA THR A 27 30.81 49.53 22.83
C THR A 27 31.19 49.19 21.39
N LEU A 28 30.20 48.98 20.50
CA LEU A 28 30.46 48.72 19.08
C LEU A 28 31.14 49.91 18.37
N CYS A 29 30.70 51.14 18.67
CA CYS A 29 31.24 52.33 18.05
C CYS A 29 32.66 52.67 18.53
N GLY A 30 33.08 52.17 19.70
CA GLY A 30 34.35 52.51 20.37
C GLY A 30 34.39 53.93 20.94
N GLU A 31 33.75 54.90 20.27
CA GLU A 31 33.67 56.30 20.66
C GLU A 31 32.24 56.69 21.10
N ALA A 32 32.08 57.07 22.37
CA ALA A 32 30.77 57.49 22.90
C ALA A 32 30.18 58.68 22.13
N ALA A 33 31.01 59.62 21.68
CA ALA A 33 30.57 60.79 20.92
C ALA A 33 29.83 60.41 19.62
N LEU A 34 30.33 59.39 18.91
CA LEU A 34 29.72 58.89 17.68
C LEU A 34 28.38 58.20 17.98
N ALA A 35 28.31 57.42 19.07
CA ALA A 35 27.07 56.81 19.52
C ALA A 35 25.99 57.83 19.90
N HIS A 36 26.38 58.91 20.60
CA HIS A 36 25.50 60.04 20.91
C HIS A 36 25.03 60.77 19.65
N GLN A 37 25.95 61.08 18.74
CA GLN A 37 25.64 61.76 17.49
C GLN A 37 24.63 60.96 16.63
N TRP A 38 24.76 59.62 16.60
CA TRP A 38 23.80 58.75 15.91
C TRP A 38 22.37 58.90 16.47
N VAL A 39 22.21 58.83 17.80
CA VAL A 39 20.89 58.96 18.44
C VAL A 39 20.34 60.37 18.25
N GLU A 40 21.17 61.40 18.37
CA GLU A 40 20.77 62.78 18.15
C GLU A 40 20.27 63.01 16.71
N GLN A 41 21.01 62.52 15.72
CA GLN A 41 20.58 62.57 14.31
C GLN A 41 19.27 61.81 14.09
N LEU A 42 19.15 60.61 14.67
CA LEU A 42 17.94 59.78 14.54
C LEU A 42 16.71 60.48 15.13
N LEU A 43 16.85 61.05 16.34
CA LEU A 43 15.75 61.70 17.05
C LEU A 43 15.44 63.10 16.52
N THR A 44 16.35 63.76 15.81
CA THR A 44 16.11 65.12 15.26
C THR A 44 15.65 65.06 13.80
N ASN A 45 16.31 64.23 12.99
CA ASN A 45 16.11 64.20 11.54
C ASN A 45 15.27 63.00 11.08
N GLY A 46 15.01 62.03 11.95
CA GLY A 46 14.35 60.76 11.59
C GLY A 46 15.23 59.84 10.73
N HIS A 47 16.48 60.23 10.48
CA HIS A 47 17.46 59.48 9.70
C HIS A 47 18.84 59.68 10.32
N ALA A 48 19.63 58.60 10.36
CA ALA A 48 20.99 58.61 10.87
C ALA A 48 21.87 57.75 9.96
N THR A 49 23.10 58.19 9.74
CA THR A 49 24.15 57.45 9.04
C THR A 49 25.44 57.63 9.81
N SER A 50 26.14 56.53 10.07
CA SER A 50 27.42 56.55 10.77
C SER A 50 28.38 55.54 10.16
N VAL A 51 29.66 55.89 10.27
CA VAL A 51 30.78 55.08 9.81
C VAL A 51 31.68 54.86 11.02
N PHE A 52 31.93 53.61 11.39
CA PHE A 52 32.76 53.27 12.55
C PHE A 52 33.80 52.20 12.20
N ASP A 53 34.89 52.23 12.95
CA ASP A 53 35.89 51.17 12.96
C ASP A 53 35.56 50.20 14.10
N SER A 54 35.31 48.94 13.75
CA SER A 54 34.92 47.93 14.73
C SER A 54 36.15 47.19 15.22
N GLU A 55 36.28 46.96 16.53
CA GLU A 55 37.30 46.06 17.04
C GLU A 55 37.25 44.68 16.36
N HIS A 56 38.41 44.05 16.14
CA HIS A 56 38.50 42.75 15.47
C HIS A 56 37.59 41.66 16.06
N ARG A 57 37.29 41.72 17.37
CA ARG A 57 36.39 40.77 18.05
C ARG A 57 34.94 40.80 17.55
N TYR A 58 34.47 41.93 17.04
CA TYR A 58 33.08 42.10 16.57
C TYR A 58 32.91 41.77 15.08
N SER A 59 34.00 41.67 14.33
CA SER A 59 33.98 41.41 12.87
C SER A 59 33.16 40.16 12.48
N PRO A 60 33.29 38.99 13.15
CA PRO A 60 32.47 37.82 12.81
C PRO A 60 30.96 38.07 12.98
N VAL A 61 30.58 38.82 14.03
CA VAL A 61 29.17 39.12 14.33
C VAL A 61 28.60 40.12 13.31
N LEU A 62 29.37 41.15 12.94
CA LEU A 62 28.97 42.11 11.91
C LEU A 62 28.81 41.46 10.53
N TRP A 63 29.72 40.55 10.16
CA TRP A 63 29.56 39.76 8.94
C TRP A 63 28.31 38.89 8.99
N ASN A 64 28.04 38.22 10.12
CA ASN A 64 26.80 37.45 10.31
C ASN A 64 25.56 38.35 10.14
N MET A 65 25.53 39.51 10.80
CA MET A 65 24.44 40.49 10.68
C MET A 65 24.21 40.96 9.24
N TYR A 66 25.29 41.30 8.52
CA TYR A 66 25.23 41.70 7.12
C TYR A 66 24.65 40.60 6.21
N PHE A 67 25.16 39.37 6.33
CA PHE A 67 24.67 38.26 5.52
C PHE A 67 23.23 37.88 5.88
N ALA A 68 22.88 37.87 7.17
CA ALA A 68 21.53 37.59 7.64
C ALA A 68 20.52 38.62 7.13
N GLN A 69 20.87 39.91 7.16
CA GLN A 69 20.05 40.99 6.62
C GLN A 69 19.76 40.77 5.13
N ARG A 70 20.81 40.56 4.31
CA ARG A 70 20.65 40.35 2.86
C ARG A 70 19.90 39.05 2.54
N GLN A 71 20.14 37.99 3.29
CA GLN A 71 19.45 36.72 3.11
C GLN A 71 17.96 36.84 3.45
N ALA A 72 17.62 37.49 4.56
CA ALA A 72 16.22 37.72 4.96
C ALA A 72 15.50 38.60 3.94
N MET A 73 16.12 39.69 3.49
CA MET A 73 15.54 40.55 2.47
C MET A 73 15.33 39.80 1.14
N ARG A 74 16.31 38.99 0.71
CA ARG A 74 16.22 38.21 -0.55
C ARG A 74 15.22 37.07 -0.50
N LEU A 75 15.14 36.34 0.62
CA LEU A 75 14.31 35.13 0.72
C LEU A 75 12.89 35.42 1.23
N ARG A 76 12.75 36.40 2.12
CA ARG A 76 11.51 36.70 2.84
C ARG A 76 10.97 38.11 2.57
N GLY A 77 11.80 39.02 2.04
CA GLY A 77 11.41 40.44 1.89
C GLY A 77 11.34 41.17 3.23
N GLU A 78 11.93 40.57 4.27
CA GLU A 78 11.81 41.01 5.65
C GLU A 78 13.09 41.74 6.09
N GLN A 79 12.91 42.90 6.73
CA GLN A 79 13.98 43.55 7.48
C GLN A 79 14.14 42.84 8.82
N VAL A 80 15.35 42.34 9.10
CA VAL A 80 15.68 41.62 10.34
C VAL A 80 16.74 42.31 11.17
N LEU A 81 17.50 43.23 10.58
CA LEU A 81 18.52 44.00 11.27
C LEU A 81 17.92 45.33 11.73
N TYR A 82 18.01 45.60 13.02
CA TYR A 82 17.49 46.83 13.59
C TYR A 82 18.55 47.54 14.45
N PHE A 83 18.37 48.84 14.62
CA PHE A 83 18.90 49.60 15.73
C PHE A 83 17.77 49.74 16.75
N ALA A 84 18.02 49.45 18.02
CA ALA A 84 16.98 49.39 19.03
C ALA A 84 17.30 50.31 20.21
N TYR A 85 16.33 51.15 20.61
CA TYR A 85 16.49 52.17 21.65
C TYR A 85 15.13 52.78 22.06
N PRO A 86 14.92 53.17 23.33
CA PRO A 86 15.60 52.66 24.53
C PRO A 86 15.15 51.22 24.85
N HIS A 87 15.69 50.63 25.90
CA HIS A 87 15.32 49.29 26.37
C HIS A 87 14.58 49.35 27.70
N PHE A 88 13.60 48.47 27.85
CA PHE A 88 12.85 48.23 29.07
C PHE A 88 13.29 46.90 29.70
N LEU A 89 13.58 46.93 30.99
CA LEU A 89 13.98 45.77 31.78
C LEU A 89 12.78 45.29 32.59
N SER A 90 12.50 44.00 32.54
CA SER A 90 11.44 43.37 33.31
C SER A 90 11.92 42.04 33.87
N TRP A 91 11.45 41.67 35.06
CA TRP A 91 11.70 40.36 35.64
C TRP A 91 10.41 39.55 35.62
N GLN A 92 10.46 38.36 35.04
CA GLN A 92 9.37 37.38 35.12
C GLN A 92 9.85 36.15 35.90
N GLU A 93 9.00 35.59 36.77
CA GLU A 93 9.40 34.46 37.63
C GLU A 93 9.83 33.23 36.81
N ASP A 94 9.13 32.96 35.70
CA ASP A 94 9.40 31.79 34.85
C ASP A 94 10.53 32.03 33.82
N GLU A 95 10.71 33.27 33.35
CA GLU A 95 11.65 33.58 32.26
C GLU A 95 12.90 34.36 32.70
N GLY A 96 12.96 34.84 33.95
CA GLY A 96 14.07 35.63 34.47
C GLY A 96 14.12 37.07 33.95
N LEU A 97 15.34 37.59 33.76
CA LEU A 97 15.59 38.95 33.28
C LEU A 97 15.24 39.07 31.78
N GLN A 98 14.31 39.95 31.47
CA GLN A 98 13.86 40.30 30.12
C GLN A 98 14.36 41.69 29.73
N VAL A 99 15.01 41.78 28.56
CA VAL A 99 15.54 43.03 28.00
C VAL A 99 14.79 43.32 26.71
N MET A 100 13.85 44.26 26.76
CA MET A 100 12.92 44.53 25.67
C MET A 100 13.17 45.92 25.07
N PRO A 101 13.64 46.06 23.81
CA PRO A 101 13.69 47.37 23.19
C PRO A 101 12.28 47.94 23.02
N LEU A 102 12.06 49.24 23.24
CA LEU A 102 10.78 49.89 22.96
C LEU A 102 10.57 50.11 21.46
N PHE A 103 11.57 50.73 20.82
CA PHE A 103 11.57 51.00 19.39
C PHE A 103 12.70 50.26 18.69
N ARG A 104 12.42 49.83 17.46
CA ARG A 104 13.37 49.15 16.57
C ARG A 104 13.32 49.83 15.21
N TRP A 105 14.39 50.53 14.84
CA TRP A 105 14.54 51.13 13.52
C TRP A 105 15.25 50.16 12.59
N PRO A 106 14.68 49.84 11.42
CA PRO A 106 15.38 49.00 10.47
C PRO A 106 16.60 49.74 9.93
N VAL A 107 17.74 49.04 9.88
CA VAL A 107 19.01 49.59 9.43
C VAL A 107 19.62 48.76 8.32
N ASN A 108 20.44 49.40 7.51
CA ASN A 108 21.31 48.77 6.53
C ASN A 108 22.74 48.80 7.02
N LEU A 109 23.36 47.62 7.08
CA LEU A 109 24.79 47.47 7.35
C LEU A 109 25.52 47.19 6.03
N GLU A 110 26.56 47.95 5.73
CA GLU A 110 27.42 47.74 4.57
C GLU A 110 28.87 47.46 5.02
N PRO A 111 29.53 46.46 4.43
CA PRO A 111 30.85 46.03 4.86
C PRO A 111 31.96 46.98 4.35
N PRO A 112 33.16 46.90 4.95
CA PRO A 112 34.33 47.61 4.47
C PRO A 112 34.60 47.34 2.98
N ARG A 113 34.79 48.39 2.19
CA ARG A 113 35.16 48.30 0.76
C ARG A 113 36.68 48.36 0.62
N ALA A 114 37.25 47.89 -0.50
CA ALA A 114 38.70 47.80 -0.70
C ALA A 114 39.53 49.07 -0.36
N ASN A 115 38.92 50.26 -0.38
CA ASN A 115 39.57 51.54 -0.04
C ASN A 115 39.20 52.11 1.35
N ARG A 116 38.35 51.44 2.14
CA ARG A 116 37.90 51.89 3.48
C ARG A 116 37.78 50.68 4.42
N GLN A 117 38.49 50.69 5.54
CA GLN A 117 38.40 49.64 6.57
C GLN A 117 37.23 49.82 7.55
N THR A 118 36.31 50.75 7.28
CA THR A 118 35.22 51.09 8.19
C THR A 118 33.88 50.47 7.75
N TRP A 119 33.05 50.11 8.72
CA TRP A 119 31.67 49.69 8.50
C TRP A 119 30.77 50.92 8.35
N GLU A 120 29.72 50.80 7.55
CA GLU A 120 28.70 51.85 7.38
C GLU A 120 27.34 51.32 7.84
N VAL A 121 26.69 52.05 8.74
CA VAL A 121 25.31 51.77 9.18
C VAL A 121 24.44 52.97 8.86
N SER A 122 23.28 52.72 8.28
CA SER A 122 22.29 53.76 7.94
C SER A 122 20.86 53.28 8.24
N ILE A 123 19.97 54.19 8.60
CA ILE A 123 18.54 53.88 8.76
C ILE A 123 17.94 53.58 7.37
N ALA A 124 17.15 52.52 7.26
CA ALA A 124 16.49 52.17 6.00
C ALA A 124 15.55 53.30 5.54
N THR A 125 15.63 53.66 4.26
CA THR A 125 14.94 54.81 3.69
C THR A 125 13.43 54.70 3.84
N GLY A 126 12.78 55.73 4.39
CA GLY A 126 11.32 55.80 4.54
C GLY A 126 10.72 54.85 5.58
N ALA A 127 11.54 54.23 6.44
CA ALA A 127 11.06 53.27 7.42
C ALA A 127 10.83 53.90 8.80
N ALA A 128 9.60 53.84 9.29
CA ALA A 128 9.24 54.23 10.66
C ALA A 128 9.75 53.19 11.68
N PRO A 129 10.00 53.60 12.95
CA PRO A 129 10.32 52.66 14.02
C PRO A 129 9.19 51.64 14.23
N ARG A 130 9.58 50.39 14.43
CA ARG A 130 8.66 49.33 14.87
C ARG A 130 8.63 49.27 16.38
N LEU A 131 7.43 49.20 16.94
CA LEU A 131 7.22 48.97 18.37
C LEU A 131 7.45 47.49 18.70
N ASN A 132 7.86 47.22 19.92
CA ASN A 132 8.02 45.86 20.41
C ASN A 132 6.67 45.26 20.87
N PRO A 133 6.14 44.24 20.18
CA PRO A 133 4.83 43.68 20.49
C PRO A 133 4.80 42.99 21.86
N ASN A 134 5.90 42.37 22.29
CA ASN A 134 5.95 41.68 23.58
C ASN A 134 5.93 42.68 24.74
N TRP A 135 6.61 43.82 24.57
CA TRP A 135 6.54 44.91 25.54
C TRP A 135 5.13 45.49 25.57
N LEU A 136 4.50 45.75 24.41
CA LEU A 136 3.12 46.26 24.34
C LEU A 136 2.13 45.31 25.02
N ALA A 137 2.25 44.01 24.79
CA ALA A 137 1.40 43.00 25.43
C ALA A 137 1.60 42.97 26.95
N SER A 138 2.86 43.00 27.41
CA SER A 138 3.19 43.05 28.84
C SER A 138 2.67 44.33 29.50
N ALA A 139 2.86 45.48 28.85
CA ALA A 139 2.40 46.79 29.33
C ALA A 139 0.87 46.85 29.40
N ALA A 140 0.17 46.37 28.37
CA ALA A 140 -1.31 46.33 28.35
C ALA A 140 -1.88 45.35 29.40
N GLN A 141 -1.15 44.27 29.73
CA GLN A 141 -1.56 43.35 30.79
C GLN A 141 -1.38 43.97 32.19
N GLN A 142 -0.29 44.71 32.41
CA GLN A 142 -0.01 45.36 33.70
C GLN A 142 -0.86 46.63 33.91
N TYR A 143 -1.11 47.38 32.83
CA TYR A 143 -1.82 48.66 32.84
C TYR A 143 -2.81 48.72 31.67
N PRO A 144 -4.01 48.10 31.80
CA PRO A 144 -4.98 47.99 30.71
C PRO A 144 -5.70 49.31 30.36
N ASP A 145 -5.72 50.28 31.28
CA ASP A 145 -6.42 51.56 31.10
C ASP A 145 -5.58 52.60 30.32
N THR A 146 -4.32 52.28 30.01
CA THR A 146 -3.39 53.18 29.29
C THR A 146 -3.11 52.69 27.88
N ASP A 147 -3.34 53.57 26.89
CA ASP A 147 -3.04 53.29 25.48
C ASP A 147 -1.57 53.62 25.15
N TRP A 148 -0.67 52.76 25.63
CA TRP A 148 0.77 52.89 25.40
C TRP A 148 1.14 52.82 23.91
N GLU A 149 0.38 52.08 23.10
CA GLU A 149 0.66 51.96 21.67
C GLU A 149 0.51 53.31 20.97
N THR A 150 -0.60 54.00 21.21
CA THR A 150 -0.85 55.32 20.63
C THR A 150 0.18 56.34 21.12
N ALA A 151 0.49 56.34 22.42
CA ALA A 151 1.49 57.24 23.00
C ALA A 151 2.88 57.05 22.37
N LEU A 152 3.35 55.80 22.22
CA LEU A 152 4.62 55.48 21.57
C LEU A 152 4.65 55.88 20.09
N ARG A 153 3.57 55.66 19.34
CA ARG A 153 3.48 56.03 17.92
C ARG A 153 3.56 57.55 17.73
N GLN A 154 2.98 58.32 18.66
CA GLN A 154 2.99 59.78 18.61
C GLN A 154 4.38 60.39 18.77
N CYS A 155 5.33 59.70 19.43
CA CYS A 155 6.70 60.20 19.59
C CYS A 155 7.39 60.49 18.25
N PHE A 156 7.09 59.73 17.19
CA PHE A 156 7.82 59.79 15.92
C PHE A 156 7.00 60.31 14.74
N THR A 157 5.83 60.92 14.97
CA THR A 157 5.04 61.52 13.88
C THR A 157 5.70 62.77 13.30
N VAL A 158 6.43 63.52 14.13
CA VAL A 158 7.17 64.73 13.74
C VAL A 158 8.61 64.56 14.24
N PRO A 159 9.58 64.25 13.36
CA PRO A 159 10.95 63.93 13.75
C PRO A 159 11.58 65.00 14.64
N GLU A 160 11.44 66.28 14.31
CA GLU A 160 12.03 67.40 15.06
C GLU A 160 11.59 67.47 16.53
N GLN A 161 10.45 66.87 16.87
CA GLN A 161 9.89 66.85 18.23
C GLN A 161 10.10 65.51 18.95
N ALA A 162 10.75 64.53 18.32
CA ALA A 162 10.77 63.17 18.86
C ALA A 162 11.50 63.06 20.20
N SER A 163 12.60 63.81 20.38
CA SER A 163 13.31 63.87 21.67
C SER A 163 12.43 64.42 22.79
N ALA A 164 11.75 65.55 22.56
CA ALA A 164 10.85 66.16 23.54
C ALA A 164 9.66 65.25 23.87
N ARG A 165 9.03 64.65 22.86
CA ARG A 165 7.91 63.72 23.05
C ARG A 165 8.31 62.42 23.73
N LEU A 166 9.54 61.94 23.52
CA LEU A 166 10.08 60.82 24.30
C LEU A 166 10.23 61.20 25.77
N SER A 167 10.75 62.39 26.08
CA SER A 167 10.82 62.87 27.46
C SER A 167 9.45 62.98 28.13
N GLU A 168 8.46 63.53 27.41
CA GLU A 168 7.07 63.60 27.89
C GLU A 168 6.47 62.21 28.12
N LEU A 169 6.73 61.26 27.21
CA LEU A 169 6.29 59.87 27.37
C LEU A 169 6.92 59.23 28.61
N VAL A 170 8.22 59.39 28.81
CA VAL A 170 8.93 58.81 29.97
C VAL A 170 8.44 59.42 31.28
N LEU A 171 8.16 60.73 31.30
CA LEU A 171 7.53 61.39 32.44
C LEU A 171 6.13 60.81 32.71
N SER A 172 5.31 60.66 31.68
CA SER A 172 3.99 60.03 31.79
C SER A 172 4.08 58.58 32.26
N MET A 173 5.08 57.82 31.83
CA MET A 173 5.34 56.46 32.31
C MET A 173 5.68 56.48 33.80
N ALA A 174 6.55 57.37 34.24
CA ALA A 174 6.95 57.48 35.65
C ALA A 174 5.80 57.94 36.57
N GLU A 175 4.87 58.77 36.06
CA GLU A 175 3.71 59.24 36.84
C GLU A 175 2.59 58.19 36.94
N GLN A 176 2.39 57.38 35.88
CA GLN A 176 1.26 56.46 35.78
C GLN A 176 1.60 55.02 36.16
N THR A 177 2.88 54.69 36.31
CA THR A 177 3.37 53.33 36.59
C THR A 177 4.36 53.30 37.73
N GLN A 178 4.66 52.11 38.24
CA GLN A 178 5.73 51.90 39.22
C GLN A 178 7.12 51.73 38.57
N TRP A 179 7.25 51.99 37.26
CA TRP A 179 8.49 51.74 36.55
C TRP A 179 9.55 52.80 36.86
N GLU A 180 10.77 52.34 37.09
CA GLU A 180 11.92 53.20 37.39
C GLU A 180 12.56 53.72 36.09
N THR A 181 13.01 54.97 36.10
CA THR A 181 13.72 55.57 34.97
C THR A 181 14.95 56.32 35.49
N ALA A 182 16.13 56.06 34.92
CA ALA A 182 17.36 56.69 35.38
C ALA A 182 17.38 58.21 35.10
N THR A 183 16.84 58.63 33.94
CA THR A 183 16.71 60.02 33.52
C THR A 183 15.45 60.20 32.67
N ILE A 184 14.84 61.38 32.72
CA ILE A 184 13.68 61.73 31.86
C ILE A 184 14.13 62.07 30.43
N ASN A 185 15.33 62.64 30.29
CA ASN A 185 15.87 63.03 28.99
C ASN A 185 16.59 61.85 28.30
N PRO A 186 16.41 61.67 26.97
CA PRO A 186 17.13 60.68 26.19
C PRO A 186 18.65 60.93 26.26
N ALA A 187 19.38 60.02 26.89
CA ALA A 187 20.84 60.09 26.97
C ALA A 187 21.40 58.68 26.79
N ILE A 188 22.01 58.39 25.64
CA ILE A 188 22.53 57.05 25.39
C ILE A 188 23.64 56.68 26.39
N THR A 189 23.53 55.50 27.00
CA THR A 189 24.52 54.93 27.93
C THR A 189 24.87 53.50 27.52
N VAL A 190 26.04 53.03 27.97
CA VAL A 190 26.40 51.60 27.86
C VAL A 190 25.40 50.76 28.67
N PHE A 191 25.11 49.53 28.22
CA PHE A 191 24.30 48.60 29.01
C PHE A 191 24.91 48.38 30.42
N PRO A 192 24.09 48.42 31.48
CA PRO A 192 24.54 48.08 32.82
C PRO A 192 24.99 46.62 32.92
N SER A 193 25.77 46.28 33.95
CA SER A 193 26.14 44.89 34.20
C SER A 193 24.90 44.04 34.53
N ALA A 194 24.97 42.73 34.25
CA ALA A 194 23.85 41.82 34.45
C ALA A 194 23.26 41.85 35.88
N GLN A 195 24.11 42.06 36.89
CA GLN A 195 23.69 42.18 38.29
C GLN A 195 22.83 43.43 38.52
N VAL A 196 23.26 44.58 37.96
CA VAL A 196 22.51 45.85 38.06
C VAL A 196 21.20 45.75 37.31
N MET A 197 21.22 45.19 36.10
CA MET A 197 20.01 44.99 35.29
C MET A 197 18.98 44.11 36.01
N THR A 198 19.44 43.03 36.68
CA THR A 198 18.56 42.14 37.45
C THR A 198 17.89 42.85 38.61
N GLY A 199 18.60 43.75 39.30
CA GLY A 199 18.02 44.58 40.36
C GLY A 199 16.93 45.51 39.83
N GLN A 200 17.23 46.26 38.76
CA GLN A 200 16.31 47.22 38.13
C GLN A 200 15.09 46.54 37.49
N ALA A 201 15.27 45.34 36.92
CA ALA A 201 14.19 44.61 36.25
C ALA A 201 13.04 44.20 37.17
N ARG A 202 13.29 44.03 38.49
CA ARG A 202 12.26 43.62 39.45
C ARG A 202 11.16 44.67 39.65
N GLY A 203 11.48 45.95 39.50
CA GLY A 203 10.50 47.04 39.52
C GLY A 203 9.95 47.41 38.13
N GLY A 204 10.54 46.87 37.07
CA GLY A 204 10.38 47.38 35.71
C GLY A 204 11.17 48.67 35.54
N ALA A 205 12.13 48.72 34.60
CA ALA A 205 12.98 49.90 34.46
C ALA A 205 13.27 50.26 33.01
N LEU A 206 13.22 51.56 32.70
CA LEU A 206 13.65 52.09 31.42
C LEU A 206 15.13 52.46 31.45
N VAL A 207 15.88 51.91 30.50
CA VAL A 207 17.32 52.14 30.32
C VAL A 207 17.57 52.74 28.95
N TRP A 208 18.27 53.87 28.93
CA TRP A 208 18.70 54.54 27.71
C TRP A 208 19.92 53.88 27.05
N ALA A 209 19.92 52.55 26.96
CA ALA A 209 20.92 51.81 26.21
C ALA A 209 20.41 51.52 24.80
N ALA A 210 21.31 51.47 23.83
CA ALA A 210 20.99 51.12 22.45
C ALA A 210 21.73 49.86 22.02
N SER A 211 21.12 49.11 21.11
CA SER A 211 21.72 47.90 20.57
C SER A 211 21.54 47.80 19.06
N LEU A 212 22.50 47.16 18.40
CA LEU A 212 22.40 46.71 17.01
C LEU A 212 22.22 45.20 17.01
N GLY A 213 21.20 44.69 16.33
CA GLY A 213 20.87 43.28 16.45
C GLY A 213 19.95 42.71 15.38
N LEU A 214 19.89 41.38 15.34
CA LEU A 214 18.94 40.65 14.52
C LEU A 214 17.69 40.31 15.35
N TRP A 215 16.53 40.82 14.95
CA TRP A 215 15.24 40.49 15.55
C TRP A 215 14.31 39.90 14.50
N SER A 216 13.64 38.78 14.84
CA SER A 216 12.55 38.27 14.01
C SER A 216 11.34 39.19 14.15
N THR A 217 10.66 39.40 13.02
CA THR A 217 9.38 40.13 12.97
C THR A 217 8.19 39.23 13.27
N GLU A 218 8.43 37.94 13.55
CA GLU A 218 7.42 37.01 14.06
C GLU A 218 7.09 37.44 15.49
N ALA A 219 6.07 38.30 15.64
CA ALA A 219 5.40 38.46 16.93
C ALA A 219 5.09 37.05 17.45
N GLY A 220 5.37 36.78 18.72
CA GLY A 220 4.97 35.53 19.35
C GLY A 220 3.49 35.36 19.06
N LEU A 221 3.16 34.44 18.16
CA LEU A 221 1.78 34.08 17.92
C LEU A 221 1.35 33.49 19.24
N ASP A 222 0.54 34.21 20.01
CA ASP A 222 -0.17 33.62 21.13
C ASP A 222 -0.76 32.32 20.60
N ALA A 223 -0.61 31.25 21.37
CA ALA A 223 -1.26 29.97 21.14
C ALA A 223 -2.79 30.12 21.38
N GLY A 224 -3.39 31.13 20.76
CA GLY A 224 -4.72 31.64 21.00
C GLY A 224 -5.73 30.98 20.09
N GLY A 225 -6.42 30.00 20.67
CA GLY A 225 -7.80 29.68 20.35
C GLY A 225 -8.02 28.55 19.34
N GLN A 226 -8.85 27.57 19.73
CA GLN A 226 -9.40 26.53 18.86
C GLN A 226 -10.40 27.08 17.80
N HIS A 227 -10.16 28.27 17.27
CA HIS A 227 -11.04 28.92 16.28
C HIS A 227 -11.04 28.21 14.91
N TRP A 228 -10.16 27.23 14.70
CA TRP A 228 -10.03 26.49 13.44
C TRP A 228 -11.11 25.40 13.23
N ARG A 229 -12.02 25.18 14.19
CA ARG A 229 -13.11 24.18 14.09
C ARG A 229 -14.51 24.79 14.04
N VAL A 230 -14.68 25.96 13.41
CA VAL A 230 -16.02 26.52 13.20
C VAL A 230 -16.59 26.02 11.86
N PRO A 231 -17.66 25.19 11.84
CA PRO A 231 -18.31 24.78 10.60
C PRO A 231 -18.98 25.99 9.91
N VAL A 232 -19.00 25.99 8.57
CA VAL A 232 -19.64 27.06 7.78
C VAL A 232 -21.13 26.75 7.63
N SER A 233 -21.99 27.77 7.65
CA SER A 233 -23.39 27.64 7.26
C SER A 233 -23.52 27.27 5.77
N PRO A 234 -24.44 26.35 5.40
CA PRO A 234 -24.61 25.81 4.05
C PRO A 234 -24.83 26.85 2.93
N GLU A 235 -25.29 28.06 3.26
CA GLU A 235 -25.54 29.13 2.29
C GLU A 235 -24.26 29.72 1.66
N GLN A 236 -23.10 29.52 2.27
CA GLN A 236 -21.81 30.00 1.76
C GLN A 236 -21.05 28.96 0.90
N LEU A 237 -21.58 27.73 0.77
CA LEU A 237 -20.82 26.53 0.36
C LEU A 237 -21.04 26.06 -1.09
N ASN A 238 -21.64 26.87 -1.97
CA ASN A 238 -21.80 26.49 -3.38
C ASN A 238 -21.00 27.39 -4.34
N PRO A 239 -19.66 27.33 -4.36
CA PRO A 239 -18.96 27.78 -5.55
C PRO A 239 -19.24 26.79 -6.69
N PRO A 240 -19.49 27.29 -7.91
CA PRO A 240 -19.41 26.43 -9.09
C PRO A 240 -18.03 25.79 -9.13
N ASN A 241 -17.97 24.47 -9.30
CA ASN A 241 -16.73 23.72 -9.25
C ASN A 241 -16.08 23.69 -10.64
N ALA A 242 -15.83 24.88 -11.19
CA ALA A 242 -15.13 25.07 -12.44
C ALA A 242 -13.62 25.02 -12.17
N GLY A 243 -13.14 23.81 -11.87
CA GLY A 243 -11.71 23.54 -11.77
C GLY A 243 -11.04 23.81 -13.12
N LEU A 244 -9.94 24.55 -13.10
CA LEU A 244 -9.19 24.94 -14.31
C LEU A 244 -8.37 23.79 -14.93
N ASP A 245 -8.32 22.61 -14.29
CA ASP A 245 -7.39 21.52 -14.60
C ASP A 245 -7.80 20.18 -13.95
N LEU A 246 -7.14 19.08 -14.36
CA LEU A 246 -7.34 17.74 -13.80
C LEU A 246 -6.63 17.60 -12.44
N LEU A 247 -7.36 17.13 -11.43
CA LEU A 247 -6.84 16.87 -10.08
C LEU A 247 -6.66 15.37 -9.83
N ASP A 248 -5.61 15.01 -9.07
CA ASP A 248 -5.47 13.65 -8.57
C ASP A 248 -6.55 13.33 -7.51
N PRO A 249 -6.79 12.05 -7.16
CA PRO A 249 -7.83 11.69 -6.20
C PRO A 249 -7.68 12.32 -4.81
N TRP A 250 -6.44 12.55 -4.35
CA TRP A 250 -6.15 13.11 -3.03
C TRP A 250 -6.39 14.62 -2.98
N GLN A 251 -5.98 15.33 -4.02
CA GLN A 251 -6.24 16.75 -4.26
C GLN A 251 -7.75 16.98 -4.44
N GLN A 252 -8.42 16.10 -5.17
CA GLN A 252 -9.88 16.15 -5.34
C GLN A 252 -10.60 15.97 -4.00
N THR A 253 -10.12 15.06 -3.15
CA THR A 253 -10.67 14.87 -1.80
C THR A 253 -10.45 16.12 -0.95
N ALA A 254 -9.24 16.70 -0.97
CA ALA A 254 -8.94 17.94 -0.26
C ALA A 254 -9.80 19.11 -0.76
N LEU A 255 -10.01 19.23 -2.08
CA LEU A 255 -10.92 20.22 -2.68
C LEU A 255 -12.37 19.99 -2.24
N GLN A 256 -12.85 18.75 -2.21
CA GLN A 256 -14.18 18.44 -1.67
C GLN A 256 -14.28 18.83 -0.20
N MET A 257 -13.26 18.58 0.62
CA MET A 257 -13.25 19.00 2.03
C MET A 257 -13.23 20.53 2.18
N ALA A 258 -12.59 21.26 1.26
CA ALA A 258 -12.63 22.73 1.23
C ALA A 258 -14.06 23.26 1.00
N HIS A 259 -14.90 22.53 0.27
CA HIS A 259 -16.31 22.88 0.04
C HIS A 259 -17.23 22.62 1.22
N HIS A 260 -16.79 21.90 2.25
CA HIS A 260 -17.64 21.56 3.39
C HIS A 260 -17.13 22.21 4.69
N ASN A 261 -15.85 22.59 4.75
CA ASN A 261 -15.20 23.08 5.96
C ASN A 261 -14.71 24.52 5.79
N ARG A 262 -14.82 25.31 6.86
CA ARG A 262 -14.33 26.71 6.88
C ARG A 262 -12.81 26.79 6.80
N TYR A 263 -12.17 25.82 7.45
CA TYR A 263 -10.73 25.71 7.56
C TYR A 263 -10.31 24.34 7.04
N LEU A 264 -9.24 24.32 6.25
CA LEU A 264 -8.67 23.11 5.70
C LEU A 264 -7.17 23.11 5.95
N LEU A 265 -6.68 22.04 6.59
CA LEU A 265 -5.25 21.78 6.73
C LEU A 265 -4.84 20.68 5.75
N VAL A 266 -4.05 21.04 4.74
CA VAL A 266 -3.51 20.07 3.78
C VAL A 266 -2.05 19.78 4.11
N LYS A 267 -1.78 18.57 4.59
CA LYS A 267 -0.43 18.08 4.86
C LYS A 267 0.01 17.12 3.77
N GLY A 268 1.23 17.30 3.24
CA GLY A 268 1.81 16.38 2.26
C GLY A 268 3.29 16.65 2.05
N ALA A 269 4.04 15.65 1.61
CA ALA A 269 5.47 15.78 1.28
C ALA A 269 5.70 16.77 0.12
N SER A 270 6.95 17.20 -0.09
CA SER A 270 7.29 17.97 -1.29
C SER A 270 6.90 17.19 -2.56
N GLY A 271 6.40 17.88 -3.59
CA GLY A 271 5.96 17.23 -4.85
C GLY A 271 4.55 16.62 -4.84
N SER A 272 3.83 16.58 -3.71
CA SER A 272 2.43 16.08 -3.63
C SER A 272 1.37 16.96 -4.35
N GLY A 273 1.78 17.98 -5.10
CA GLY A 273 0.87 18.86 -5.84
C GLY A 273 0.04 19.83 -4.98
N LYS A 274 0.48 20.15 -3.74
CA LYS A 274 -0.18 21.18 -2.90
C LYS A 274 -0.34 22.53 -3.59
N THR A 275 0.68 22.96 -4.34
CA THR A 275 0.65 24.22 -5.11
C THR A 275 -0.38 24.14 -6.24
N HIS A 276 -0.51 22.98 -6.89
CA HIS A 276 -1.56 22.73 -7.88
C HIS A 276 -2.94 22.87 -7.22
N LEU A 277 -3.19 22.20 -6.09
CA LEU A 277 -4.45 22.35 -5.36
C LEU A 277 -4.75 23.81 -4.99
N LEU A 278 -3.75 24.57 -4.51
CA LEU A 278 -3.90 25.98 -4.17
C LEU A 278 -4.37 26.82 -5.37
N ARG A 279 -3.80 26.58 -6.55
CA ARG A 279 -4.21 27.23 -7.80
C ARG A 279 -5.69 27.00 -8.11
N HIS A 280 -6.22 25.79 -7.88
CA HIS A 280 -7.64 25.50 -8.05
C HIS A 280 -8.52 26.28 -7.07
N LEU A 281 -8.10 26.34 -5.80
CA LEU A 281 -8.82 27.08 -4.76
C LEU A 281 -8.86 28.58 -5.10
N ILE A 282 -7.74 29.16 -5.54
CA ILE A 282 -7.66 30.56 -5.97
C ILE A 282 -8.62 30.81 -7.14
N GLY A 283 -8.54 30.00 -8.21
CA GLY A 283 -9.40 30.14 -9.38
C GLY A 283 -10.89 30.10 -9.04
N GLN A 284 -11.27 29.19 -8.14
CA GLN A 284 -12.67 29.07 -7.70
C GLN A 284 -13.16 30.28 -6.90
N GLN A 285 -12.34 30.85 -6.01
CA GLN A 285 -12.71 32.08 -5.29
C GLN A 285 -12.77 33.29 -6.24
N LEU A 286 -11.86 33.38 -7.21
CA LEU A 286 -11.88 34.44 -8.22
C LEU A 286 -13.13 34.37 -9.10
N LEU A 287 -13.57 33.17 -9.48
CA LEU A 287 -14.84 32.97 -10.20
C LEU A 287 -16.06 33.45 -9.40
N GLN A 288 -15.98 33.42 -8.07
CA GLN A 288 -17.00 34.00 -7.17
C GLN A 288 -16.83 35.51 -6.96
N LYS A 289 -15.91 36.16 -7.66
CA LYS A 289 -15.54 37.58 -7.48
C LYS A 289 -15.03 37.89 -6.08
N ARG A 290 -14.36 36.93 -5.43
CA ARG A 290 -13.75 37.12 -4.11
C ARG A 290 -12.25 37.39 -4.24
N SER A 291 -11.73 38.27 -3.40
CA SER A 291 -10.29 38.50 -3.26
C SER A 291 -9.64 37.38 -2.45
N VAL A 292 -8.43 36.96 -2.83
CA VAL A 292 -7.68 35.90 -2.15
C VAL A 292 -6.36 36.45 -1.62
N LEU A 293 -6.12 36.29 -0.32
CA LEU A 293 -4.83 36.57 0.30
C LEU A 293 -4.02 35.27 0.41
N VAL A 294 -2.85 35.25 -0.22
CA VAL A 294 -1.91 34.12 -0.13
C VAL A 294 -0.71 34.55 0.68
N VAL A 295 -0.44 33.85 1.77
CA VAL A 295 0.69 34.12 2.66
C VAL A 295 1.67 32.94 2.63
N ALA A 296 2.95 33.22 2.50
CA ALA A 296 4.01 32.23 2.57
C ALA A 296 5.25 32.80 3.28
N ARG A 297 6.04 31.92 3.89
CA ARG A 297 7.30 32.31 4.56
C ARG A 297 8.39 32.79 3.61
N HIS A 298 8.33 32.39 2.34
CA HIS A 298 9.37 32.68 1.36
C HIS A 298 8.77 33.25 0.08
N LEU A 299 9.40 34.32 -0.44
CA LEU A 299 9.02 34.99 -1.67
C LEU A 299 9.06 34.06 -2.87
N GLY A 300 10.07 33.18 -2.94
CA GLY A 300 10.18 32.17 -3.99
C GLY A 300 8.98 31.20 -4.04
N SER A 301 8.23 31.06 -2.95
CA SER A 301 6.97 30.29 -2.96
C SER A 301 5.82 31.11 -3.54
N LEU A 302 5.75 32.41 -3.24
CA LEU A 302 4.74 33.31 -3.81
C LEU A 302 4.94 33.50 -5.32
N HIS A 303 6.18 33.70 -5.77
CA HIS A 303 6.48 33.78 -7.21
C HIS A 303 6.15 32.48 -7.94
N ARG A 304 6.34 31.31 -7.33
CA ARG A 304 5.90 30.04 -7.92
C ARG A 304 4.38 29.95 -8.07
N VAL A 305 3.62 30.49 -7.12
CA VAL A 305 2.16 30.59 -7.24
C VAL A 305 1.78 31.56 -8.36
N GLN A 306 2.45 32.71 -8.47
CA GLN A 306 2.23 33.67 -9.53
C GLN A 306 2.52 33.08 -10.92
N GLN A 307 3.66 32.40 -11.10
CA GLN A 307 3.99 31.67 -12.34
C GLN A 307 2.93 30.63 -12.70
N GLN A 308 2.32 29.97 -11.71
CA GLN A 308 1.20 29.05 -11.97
C GLN A 308 -0.07 29.79 -12.40
N LEU A 309 -0.32 31.01 -11.92
CA LEU A 309 -1.44 31.85 -12.39
C LEU A 309 -1.20 32.42 -13.79
N GLU A 310 0.06 32.66 -14.19
CA GLU A 310 0.43 33.05 -15.55
C GLU A 310 -0.02 32.01 -16.58
N THR A 311 0.02 30.72 -16.25
CA THR A 311 -0.43 29.66 -17.18
C THR A 311 -1.91 29.75 -17.54
N PHE A 312 -2.73 30.46 -16.75
CA PHE A 312 -4.15 30.71 -17.02
C PHE A 312 -4.45 32.15 -17.40
N ASP A 313 -3.42 32.94 -17.71
CA ASP A 313 -3.55 34.38 -17.96
C ASP A 313 -4.20 35.14 -16.80
N LEU A 314 -4.02 34.67 -15.55
CA LEU A 314 -4.56 35.32 -14.33
C LEU A 314 -3.52 36.14 -13.57
N ALA A 315 -2.27 36.18 -14.06
CA ALA A 315 -1.18 36.86 -13.36
C ALA A 315 -1.37 38.37 -13.24
N HIS A 316 -2.06 38.99 -14.19
CA HIS A 316 -2.41 40.40 -14.16
C HIS A 316 -3.36 40.77 -12.99
N LEU A 317 -4.01 39.77 -12.37
CA LEU A 317 -4.85 39.94 -11.18
C LEU A 317 -4.10 39.68 -9.87
N SER A 318 -2.79 39.37 -9.94
CA SER A 318 -1.98 39.02 -8.78
C SER A 318 -0.96 40.13 -8.47
N PHE A 319 -0.74 40.36 -7.18
CA PHE A 319 0.28 41.28 -6.68
C PHE A 319 1.05 40.60 -5.55
N VAL A 320 2.39 40.54 -5.68
CA VAL A 320 3.26 39.98 -4.64
C VAL A 320 3.79 41.12 -3.79
N ALA A 321 3.34 41.17 -2.54
CA ALA A 321 3.81 42.13 -1.56
C ALA A 321 4.91 41.51 -0.65
N HIS A 322 6.02 42.23 -0.53
CA HIS A 322 7.16 42.00 0.36
C HIS A 322 7.02 42.81 1.64
N GLY A 323 6.43 44.02 1.58
CA GLY A 323 6.32 44.91 2.74
C GLY A 323 5.39 46.10 2.51
N ALA A 324 4.45 46.31 3.45
CA ALA A 324 3.40 47.31 3.33
C ALA A 324 3.90 48.75 3.11
N ALA A 325 5.00 49.14 3.75
CA ALA A 325 5.48 50.53 3.72
C ALA A 325 5.94 51.00 2.33
N VAL A 326 6.65 50.15 1.59
CA VAL A 326 7.21 50.53 0.27
C VAL A 326 6.21 50.26 -0.85
N GLU A 327 5.38 49.23 -0.70
CA GLU A 327 4.58 48.73 -1.82
C GLU A 327 3.12 49.14 -1.78
N ALA A 328 2.59 49.60 -0.65
CA ALA A 328 1.26 50.22 -0.59
C ALA A 328 1.08 51.36 -1.63
N PRO A 329 2.02 52.32 -1.75
CA PRO A 329 1.89 53.36 -2.78
C PRO A 329 1.99 52.79 -4.20
N LEU A 330 2.84 51.78 -4.42
CA LEU A 330 2.96 51.12 -5.72
C LEU A 330 1.66 50.40 -6.12
N LEU A 331 1.06 49.65 -5.19
CA LEU A 331 -0.22 48.99 -5.38
C LEU A 331 -1.33 50.01 -5.65
N SER A 332 -1.36 51.12 -4.90
CA SER A 332 -2.32 52.21 -5.14
C SER A 332 -2.20 52.79 -6.55
N GLY A 333 -0.96 52.93 -7.06
CA GLY A 333 -0.69 53.38 -8.41
C GLY A 333 -1.14 52.38 -9.48
N LEU A 334 -0.92 51.08 -9.24
CA LEU A 334 -1.39 50.01 -10.13
C LEU A 334 -2.93 49.97 -10.22
N LEU A 335 -3.61 50.08 -9.08
CA LEU A 335 -5.08 50.12 -9.03
C LEU A 335 -5.62 51.35 -9.78
N ALA A 336 -5.04 52.53 -9.54
CA ALA A 336 -5.43 53.75 -10.27
C ALA A 336 -5.15 53.65 -11.79
N ALA A 337 -4.10 52.95 -12.20
CA ALA A 337 -3.82 52.70 -13.62
C ALA A 337 -4.84 51.73 -14.24
N TYR A 338 -5.24 50.69 -13.50
CA TYR A 338 -6.26 49.73 -13.92
C TYR A 338 -7.62 50.42 -14.13
N ASP A 339 -8.03 51.31 -13.23
CA ASP A 339 -9.28 52.07 -13.34
C ASP A 339 -9.29 53.01 -14.56
N ARG A 340 -8.13 53.57 -14.94
CA ARG A 340 -8.00 54.47 -16.10
C ARG A 340 -8.06 53.73 -17.43
N LYS A 341 -7.52 52.51 -17.50
CA LYS A 341 -7.49 51.68 -18.71
C LYS A 341 -7.79 50.22 -18.35
N PRO A 342 -9.08 49.88 -18.18
CA PRO A 342 -9.44 48.50 -17.90
C PRO A 342 -9.06 47.62 -19.10
N PRO A 343 -8.49 46.43 -18.86
CA PRO A 343 -8.23 45.46 -19.91
C PRO A 343 -9.55 45.10 -20.62
N ARG A 344 -9.49 45.02 -21.95
CA ARG A 344 -10.62 44.58 -22.77
C ARG A 344 -10.63 43.06 -22.83
N TYR A 345 -11.65 42.46 -22.24
CA TYR A 345 -11.93 41.03 -22.38
C TYR A 345 -12.94 40.80 -23.50
N PRO A 346 -12.93 39.61 -24.14
CA PRO A 346 -13.99 39.22 -25.07
C PRO A 346 -15.37 39.25 -24.38
N ASP A 347 -16.42 39.46 -25.16
CA ASP A 347 -17.79 39.51 -24.66
C ASP A 347 -18.14 38.23 -23.88
N TYR A 348 -18.44 38.41 -22.58
CA TYR A 348 -18.77 37.33 -21.67
C TYR A 348 -20.27 37.03 -21.70
N ASP A 349 -20.66 35.88 -22.24
CA ASP A 349 -22.02 35.37 -22.12
C ASP A 349 -22.21 34.60 -20.81
N GLY A 350 -22.73 35.31 -19.79
CA GLY A 350 -23.02 34.73 -18.49
C GLY A 350 -24.10 33.63 -18.50
N ASN A 351 -24.96 33.57 -19.50
CA ASN A 351 -25.99 32.51 -19.61
C ASN A 351 -25.37 31.23 -20.16
N ALA A 352 -24.58 31.33 -21.24
CA ALA A 352 -23.84 30.18 -21.78
C ALA A 352 -22.87 29.60 -20.75
N TRP A 353 -22.16 30.47 -20.00
CA TRP A 353 -21.27 30.05 -18.92
C TRP A 353 -22.01 29.27 -17.83
N ARG A 354 -23.12 29.81 -17.32
CA ARG A 354 -23.94 29.12 -16.29
C ARG A 354 -24.46 27.77 -16.79
N ALA A 355 -24.90 27.69 -18.04
CA ALA A 355 -25.34 26.44 -18.64
C ALA A 355 -24.19 25.41 -18.80
N TYR A 356 -22.99 25.87 -19.13
CA TYR A 356 -21.80 25.02 -19.22
C TYR A 356 -21.38 24.48 -17.86
N VAL A 357 -21.24 25.35 -16.86
CA VAL A 357 -20.93 24.99 -15.47
C VAL A 357 -21.96 24.02 -14.92
N GLY A 358 -23.25 24.27 -15.11
CA GLY A 358 -24.31 23.38 -14.65
C GLY A 358 -24.26 22.00 -15.30
N ARG A 359 -23.84 21.88 -16.57
CA ARG A 359 -23.60 20.59 -17.23
C ARG A 359 -22.40 19.85 -16.64
N MET A 360 -21.32 20.58 -16.37
CA MET A 360 -20.12 20.01 -15.74
C MET A 360 -20.42 19.50 -14.34
N ASP A 361 -21.10 20.29 -13.51
CA ASP A 361 -21.44 19.91 -12.13
C ASP A 361 -22.30 18.64 -12.11
N ARG A 362 -23.33 18.54 -12.95
CA ARG A 362 -24.15 17.31 -13.07
C ARG A 362 -23.33 16.09 -13.45
N THR A 363 -22.45 16.24 -14.45
CA THR A 363 -21.59 15.14 -14.93
C THR A 363 -20.65 14.69 -13.83
N ARG A 364 -20.05 15.63 -13.12
CA ARG A 364 -19.19 15.36 -11.98
C ARG A 364 -19.94 14.67 -10.85
N SER A 365 -21.11 15.19 -10.43
CA SER A 365 -21.90 14.56 -9.36
C SER A 365 -22.21 13.10 -9.69
N ARG A 366 -22.53 12.81 -10.95
CA ARG A 366 -22.76 11.44 -11.44
C ARG A 366 -21.49 10.58 -11.36
N LEU A 367 -20.33 11.11 -11.72
CA LEU A 367 -19.04 10.41 -11.59
C LEU A 367 -18.65 10.19 -10.13
N ASP A 368 -18.82 11.19 -9.28
CA ASP A 368 -18.55 11.12 -7.84
C ASP A 368 -19.47 10.08 -7.18
N GLU A 369 -20.74 9.99 -7.61
CA GLU A 369 -21.68 8.94 -7.18
C GLU A 369 -21.19 7.55 -7.59
N TYR A 370 -20.78 7.35 -8.85
CA TYR A 370 -20.22 6.08 -9.32
C TYR A 370 -18.92 5.70 -8.59
N PHE A 371 -18.07 6.69 -8.30
CA PHE A 371 -16.85 6.47 -7.54
C PHE A 371 -17.15 6.05 -6.09
N ARG A 372 -18.07 6.73 -5.42
CA ARG A 372 -18.51 6.37 -4.05
C ARG A 372 -19.19 5.00 -4.03
N ALA A 373 -20.04 4.71 -5.02
CA ALA A 373 -20.73 3.44 -5.14
C ALA A 373 -19.74 2.27 -5.34
N SER A 374 -18.72 2.45 -6.19
CA SER A 374 -17.72 1.39 -6.45
C SER A 374 -16.85 1.07 -5.24
N ARG A 375 -16.60 2.05 -4.36
CA ARG A 375 -15.81 1.89 -3.12
C ARG A 375 -16.66 1.61 -1.88
N ARG A 376 -17.98 1.55 -2.00
CA ARG A 376 -18.85 1.22 -0.88
C ARG A 376 -18.53 -0.20 -0.42
N PRO A 377 -18.35 -0.45 0.89
CA PRO A 377 -18.14 -1.80 1.39
C PRO A 377 -19.38 -2.65 1.11
N VAL A 378 -19.19 -3.77 0.40
CA VAL A 378 -20.25 -4.73 0.05
C VAL A 378 -20.11 -6.01 0.88
N PHE A 379 -18.87 -6.42 1.21
CA PHE A 379 -18.60 -7.62 1.96
C PHE A 379 -17.61 -7.34 3.10
N GLY A 380 -18.14 -7.04 4.29
CA GLY A 380 -17.34 -6.65 5.44
C GLY A 380 -16.69 -5.29 5.20
N GLN A 381 -15.36 -5.24 5.17
CA GLN A 381 -14.60 -4.03 4.84
C GLN A 381 -14.27 -3.89 3.34
N TYR A 382 -14.56 -4.92 2.53
CA TYR A 382 -14.15 -4.98 1.13
C TYR A 382 -15.21 -4.39 0.21
N ALA A 383 -14.75 -3.60 -0.77
CA ALA A 383 -15.57 -3.07 -1.83
C ALA A 383 -15.82 -4.12 -2.93
N TRP A 384 -16.74 -3.84 -3.85
CA TRP A 384 -17.06 -4.75 -4.95
C TRP A 384 -15.84 -5.11 -5.81
N SER A 385 -14.97 -4.14 -6.09
CA SER A 385 -13.71 -4.34 -6.83
C SER A 385 -12.79 -5.33 -6.14
N ASP A 386 -12.72 -5.26 -4.80
CA ASP A 386 -11.83 -6.10 -4.00
C ASP A 386 -12.35 -7.53 -3.99
N VAL A 387 -13.66 -7.71 -3.79
CA VAL A 387 -14.33 -9.03 -3.83
C VAL A 387 -14.16 -9.69 -5.20
N LEU A 388 -14.34 -8.93 -6.28
CA LEU A 388 -14.08 -9.42 -7.63
C LEU A 388 -12.61 -9.81 -7.83
N GLY A 389 -11.68 -9.00 -7.30
CA GLY A 389 -10.25 -9.31 -7.31
C GLY A 389 -9.94 -10.63 -6.61
N TYR A 390 -10.48 -10.85 -5.41
CA TYR A 390 -10.34 -12.11 -4.67
C TYR A 390 -10.94 -13.28 -5.47
N TYR A 391 -12.14 -13.12 -6.02
CA TYR A 391 -12.76 -14.15 -6.86
C TYR A 391 -11.89 -14.51 -8.07
N LEU A 392 -11.39 -13.52 -8.82
CA LEU A 392 -10.55 -13.75 -9.99
C LEU A 392 -9.21 -14.41 -9.62
N SER A 393 -8.63 -14.06 -8.46
CA SER A 393 -7.41 -14.73 -7.98
C SER A 393 -7.66 -16.18 -7.60
N ALA A 394 -8.78 -16.49 -6.94
CA ALA A 394 -9.13 -17.84 -6.52
C ALA A 394 -9.53 -18.71 -7.72
N ALA A 395 -10.30 -18.16 -8.66
CA ALA A 395 -10.72 -18.85 -9.88
C ALA A 395 -9.54 -19.20 -10.81
N ARG A 396 -8.40 -18.51 -10.70
CA ARG A 396 -7.16 -18.87 -11.40
C ARG A 396 -6.46 -20.09 -10.80
N GLN A 397 -6.61 -20.32 -9.49
CA GLN A 397 -5.93 -21.42 -8.80
C GLN A 397 -6.68 -22.74 -9.01
N GLU A 398 -8.00 -22.74 -8.81
CA GLU A 398 -8.84 -23.93 -8.97
C GLU A 398 -10.23 -23.59 -9.53
N SER A 399 -10.77 -24.51 -10.33
CA SER A 399 -12.07 -24.32 -10.97
C SER A 399 -13.23 -24.69 -10.03
N LYS A 400 -14.31 -23.89 -10.07
CA LYS A 400 -15.57 -24.15 -9.33
C LYS A 400 -16.23 -25.49 -9.67
N ALA A 401 -15.80 -26.15 -10.75
CA ALA A 401 -16.42 -27.37 -11.28
C ALA A 401 -16.48 -28.51 -10.25
N LEU A 402 -15.49 -28.65 -9.37
CA LEU A 402 -15.41 -29.74 -8.39
C LEU A 402 -16.45 -29.62 -7.28
N LEU A 403 -16.79 -28.39 -6.88
CA LEU A 403 -17.73 -28.12 -5.77
C LEU A 403 -19.14 -27.76 -6.26
N GLY A 404 -19.29 -27.45 -7.55
CA GLY A 404 -20.56 -27.01 -8.14
C GLY A 404 -21.68 -28.05 -8.10
N THR A 405 -21.35 -29.34 -8.00
CA THR A 405 -22.33 -30.43 -7.88
C THR A 405 -22.77 -30.69 -6.44
N GLN A 406 -21.98 -30.27 -5.45
CA GLN A 406 -22.23 -30.54 -4.03
C GLN A 406 -22.75 -29.32 -3.26
N LEU A 407 -22.51 -28.10 -3.76
CA LEU A 407 -22.91 -26.86 -3.11
C LEU A 407 -24.15 -26.25 -3.77
N THR A 408 -25.20 -26.03 -2.98
CA THR A 408 -26.40 -25.32 -3.43
C THR A 408 -26.29 -23.84 -3.09
N THR A 409 -26.42 -22.92 -4.04
CA THR A 409 -26.28 -21.47 -3.79
C THR A 409 -27.33 -20.91 -2.83
N GLN A 410 -28.50 -21.55 -2.73
CA GLN A 410 -29.59 -21.13 -1.85
C GLN A 410 -29.33 -21.42 -0.36
N SER A 411 -28.40 -22.31 -0.04
CA SER A 411 -28.08 -22.64 1.37
C SER A 411 -27.13 -21.64 2.03
N PHE A 412 -26.66 -20.61 1.30
CA PHE A 412 -25.71 -19.63 1.80
C PHE A 412 -26.34 -18.23 1.90
N ALA A 413 -26.06 -17.54 3.00
CA ALA A 413 -26.51 -16.16 3.22
C ALA A 413 -25.55 -15.11 2.62
N PHE A 414 -24.37 -15.54 2.16
CA PHE A 414 -23.29 -14.73 1.60
C PHE A 414 -22.89 -13.56 2.51
N ARG A 415 -22.73 -13.83 3.81
CA ARG A 415 -22.30 -12.83 4.81
C ARG A 415 -20.84 -13.01 5.24
N PRO A 416 -20.13 -11.94 5.65
CA PRO A 416 -18.74 -12.03 6.11
C PRO A 416 -18.53 -13.00 7.28
N ARG A 417 -19.48 -13.03 8.23
CA ARG A 417 -19.44 -13.94 9.38
C ARG A 417 -19.54 -15.40 8.98
N GLU A 418 -20.43 -15.71 8.04
CA GLU A 418 -20.61 -17.06 7.50
C GLU A 418 -19.34 -17.53 6.77
N TYR A 419 -18.73 -16.66 5.97
CA TYR A 419 -17.45 -16.97 5.32
C TYR A 419 -16.35 -17.30 6.33
N GLN A 420 -16.21 -16.52 7.40
CA GLN A 420 -15.23 -16.81 8.45
C GLN A 420 -15.48 -18.15 9.14
N GLN A 421 -16.74 -18.49 9.40
CA GLN A 421 -17.13 -19.78 9.98
C GLN A 421 -16.77 -20.96 9.05
N ILE A 422 -17.04 -20.84 7.75
CA ILE A 422 -16.70 -21.86 6.77
C ILE A 422 -15.18 -22.04 6.67
N VAL A 423 -14.42 -20.95 6.59
CA VAL A 423 -12.95 -21.01 6.51
C VAL A 423 -12.36 -21.69 7.74
N GLU A 424 -12.87 -21.37 8.93
CA GLU A 424 -12.40 -21.98 10.17
C GLU A 424 -12.77 -23.47 10.25
N ALA A 425 -13.99 -23.85 9.84
CA ALA A 425 -14.39 -25.26 9.75
C ALA A 425 -13.50 -26.05 8.78
N ILE A 426 -13.17 -25.49 7.61
CA ILE A 426 -12.24 -26.11 6.65
C ILE A 426 -10.84 -26.25 7.25
N ARG A 427 -10.35 -25.21 7.94
CA ARG A 427 -9.02 -25.24 8.58
C ARG A 427 -8.94 -26.33 9.65
N GLN A 428 -10.00 -26.56 10.42
CA GLN A 428 -10.07 -27.58 11.46
C GLN A 428 -10.20 -29.00 10.88
N THR A 429 -10.92 -29.15 9.76
CA THR A 429 -11.18 -30.47 9.16
C THR A 429 -10.09 -30.95 8.20
N LYS A 430 -9.35 -30.02 7.57
CA LYS A 430 -8.28 -30.35 6.62
C LYS A 430 -7.23 -31.35 7.16
N PRO A 431 -6.68 -31.20 8.38
CA PRO A 431 -5.70 -32.15 8.92
C PRO A 431 -6.25 -33.57 9.10
N LEU A 432 -7.57 -33.72 9.29
CA LEU A 432 -8.22 -35.02 9.43
C LEU A 432 -8.34 -35.72 8.06
N PHE A 433 -8.65 -34.95 7.00
CA PHE A 433 -8.70 -35.46 5.63
C PHE A 433 -7.31 -35.82 5.08
N ASP A 434 -6.30 -35.00 5.37
CA ASP A 434 -4.92 -35.27 4.94
C ASP A 434 -4.40 -36.63 5.48
N ARG A 435 -4.88 -37.08 6.65
CA ARG A 435 -4.53 -38.39 7.24
C ARG A 435 -5.20 -39.58 6.56
N LEU A 436 -6.39 -39.38 5.99
CA LEU A 436 -7.19 -40.45 5.39
C LEU A 436 -6.85 -40.68 3.91
N ALA A 437 -6.29 -39.67 3.24
CA ALA A 437 -5.81 -39.72 1.85
C ALA A 437 -6.81 -40.32 0.83
N SER A 438 -8.11 -40.26 1.12
CA SER A 438 -9.19 -40.70 0.25
C SER A 438 -10.39 -39.76 0.37
N LEU A 439 -10.96 -39.37 -0.77
CA LEU A 439 -12.21 -38.63 -0.87
C LEU A 439 -13.44 -39.56 -0.88
N GLN A 440 -13.24 -40.87 -1.05
CA GLN A 440 -14.28 -41.89 -0.94
C GLN A 440 -14.18 -42.51 0.44
N HIS A 441 -14.92 -41.92 1.38
CA HIS A 441 -14.98 -42.41 2.75
C HIS A 441 -16.14 -43.42 2.88
N PRO A 442 -15.95 -44.58 3.52
CA PRO A 442 -17.03 -45.54 3.82
C PRO A 442 -18.21 -44.97 4.63
N LEU A 443 -18.08 -43.74 5.16
CA LEU A 443 -19.14 -43.05 5.90
C LEU A 443 -20.05 -42.25 4.97
N GLN A 444 -19.71 -42.09 3.67
CA GLN A 444 -20.63 -41.55 2.66
C GLN A 444 -21.83 -42.47 2.44
N ASP A 445 -21.66 -43.77 2.69
CA ASP A 445 -22.74 -44.78 2.65
C ASP A 445 -23.56 -44.83 3.95
N LEU A 446 -23.12 -44.14 5.01
CA LEU A 446 -23.91 -43.98 6.23
C LEU A 446 -24.85 -42.78 6.08
N ASN A 447 -26.11 -42.99 6.42
CA ASN A 447 -27.13 -41.95 6.36
C ASN A 447 -26.73 -40.75 7.24
N ALA A 448 -26.68 -39.56 6.64
CA ALA A 448 -26.35 -38.31 7.32
C ALA A 448 -27.22 -38.03 8.57
N ALA A 449 -28.42 -38.60 8.64
CA ALA A 449 -29.30 -38.54 9.81
C ALA A 449 -28.65 -39.04 11.11
N ILE A 450 -27.71 -40.00 11.03
CA ILE A 450 -26.99 -40.55 12.19
C ILE A 450 -26.16 -39.44 12.86
N PHE A 451 -25.50 -38.59 12.07
CA PHE A 451 -24.63 -37.52 12.59
C PHE A 451 -25.38 -36.22 12.93
N ILE A 452 -26.62 -36.06 12.44
CA ILE A 452 -27.43 -34.86 12.64
C ILE A 452 -28.33 -34.99 13.87
N HIS A 453 -28.79 -36.19 14.21
CA HIS A 453 -29.85 -36.39 15.21
C HIS A 453 -29.43 -37.20 16.45
N GLN A 454 -28.22 -37.76 16.49
CA GLN A 454 -27.73 -38.55 17.62
C GLN A 454 -26.50 -37.92 18.25
N ASP A 455 -26.37 -38.09 19.58
CA ASP A 455 -25.18 -37.64 20.29
C ASP A 455 -23.96 -38.52 19.92
N ARG A 456 -22.75 -38.01 20.20
CA ARG A 456 -21.49 -38.65 19.76
C ARG A 456 -21.36 -40.11 20.21
N ASP A 457 -21.73 -40.39 21.46
CA ASP A 457 -21.59 -41.72 22.04
C ASP A 457 -22.64 -42.68 21.48
N GLU A 458 -23.87 -42.21 21.28
CA GLU A 458 -24.95 -42.99 20.65
C GLU A 458 -24.63 -43.34 19.20
N SER A 459 -24.09 -42.38 18.44
CA SER A 459 -23.65 -42.58 17.07
C SER A 459 -22.55 -43.63 16.98
N TYR A 460 -21.60 -43.62 17.93
CA TYR A 460 -20.51 -44.59 17.98
C TYR A 460 -21.02 -46.00 18.24
N THR A 461 -21.91 -46.17 19.22
CA THR A 461 -22.51 -47.47 19.53
C THR A 461 -23.33 -48.00 18.35
N PHE A 462 -24.12 -47.15 17.71
CA PHE A 462 -24.91 -47.51 16.54
C PHE A 462 -24.04 -47.98 15.36
N ILE A 463 -22.95 -47.26 15.07
CA ILE A 463 -22.02 -47.62 13.99
C ILE A 463 -21.35 -48.97 14.30
N GLN A 464 -20.94 -49.18 15.55
CA GLN A 464 -20.29 -50.43 15.95
C GLN A 464 -21.23 -51.64 15.80
N GLU A 465 -22.45 -51.55 16.33
CA GLU A 465 -23.44 -52.62 16.23
C GLU A 465 -23.84 -52.93 14.77
N THR A 466 -23.98 -51.90 13.95
CA THR A 466 -24.34 -52.06 12.53
C THR A 466 -23.21 -52.73 11.76
N THR A 467 -21.96 -52.34 12.03
CA THR A 467 -20.78 -52.96 11.42
C THR A 467 -20.65 -54.42 11.82
N GLU A 468 -20.90 -54.75 13.09
CA GLU A 468 -20.90 -56.14 13.56
C GLU A 468 -22.00 -56.98 12.90
N LYS A 469 -23.21 -56.43 12.73
CA LYS A 469 -24.30 -57.10 12.00
C LYS A 469 -23.96 -57.36 10.54
N LEU A 470 -23.38 -56.37 9.84
CA LEU A 470 -22.98 -56.52 8.44
C LEU A 470 -21.84 -57.53 8.30
N LEU A 471 -20.86 -57.52 9.20
CA LEU A 471 -19.80 -58.55 9.24
C LEU A 471 -20.38 -59.94 9.49
N ALA A 472 -21.37 -60.08 10.37
CA ALA A 472 -22.05 -61.35 10.63
C ALA A 472 -22.80 -61.87 9.38
N GLN A 473 -23.31 -60.99 8.52
CA GLN A 473 -23.95 -61.35 7.25
C GLN A 473 -22.92 -61.64 6.13
N ALA A 474 -21.80 -60.93 6.11
CA ALA A 474 -20.75 -61.10 5.11
C ALA A 474 -19.97 -62.41 5.30
N ARG A 475 -19.73 -62.85 6.55
CA ARG A 475 -19.04 -64.11 6.85
C ARG A 475 -19.66 -65.35 6.18
N PRO A 476 -20.96 -65.65 6.30
CA PRO A 476 -21.56 -66.81 5.64
C PRO A 476 -21.58 -66.67 4.11
N LEU A 477 -21.67 -65.46 3.57
CA LEU A 477 -21.55 -65.23 2.12
C LEU A 477 -20.13 -65.54 1.63
N HIS A 478 -19.11 -65.08 2.36
CA HIS A 478 -17.72 -65.39 2.05
C HIS A 478 -17.43 -66.90 2.18
N GLN A 479 -17.94 -67.55 3.22
CA GLN A 479 -17.84 -69.01 3.36
C GLN A 479 -18.55 -69.76 2.22
N ARG A 480 -19.71 -69.27 1.77
CA ARG A 480 -20.40 -69.83 0.59
C ARG A 480 -19.61 -69.61 -0.69
N TYR A 481 -19.00 -68.44 -0.86
CA TYR A 481 -18.16 -68.13 -2.01
C TYR A 481 -16.94 -69.06 -2.04
N VAL A 482 -16.18 -69.15 -0.94
CA VAL A 482 -15.03 -70.05 -0.82
C VAL A 482 -15.46 -71.50 -1.09
N ARG A 483 -16.57 -71.96 -0.48
CA ARG A 483 -17.10 -73.31 -0.72
C ARG A 483 -17.45 -73.53 -2.20
N ARG A 484 -18.07 -72.54 -2.87
CA ARG A 484 -18.44 -72.65 -4.28
C ARG A 484 -17.22 -72.62 -5.19
N GLN A 485 -16.21 -71.82 -4.86
CA GLN A 485 -14.92 -71.79 -5.55
C GLN A 485 -14.20 -73.14 -5.43
N SER A 486 -14.13 -73.72 -4.23
CA SER A 486 -13.56 -75.05 -4.02
C SER A 486 -14.34 -76.13 -4.77
N GLN A 487 -15.68 -76.11 -4.70
CA GLN A 487 -16.53 -77.05 -5.46
C GLN A 487 -16.29 -76.95 -6.97
N TYR A 488 -16.18 -75.73 -7.49
CA TYR A 488 -15.90 -75.51 -8.91
C TYR A 488 -14.50 -76.03 -9.30
N ALA A 489 -13.49 -75.81 -8.46
CA ALA A 489 -12.15 -76.35 -8.68
C ALA A 489 -12.15 -77.90 -8.68
N ASP A 490 -12.91 -78.52 -7.77
CA ASP A 490 -13.07 -79.98 -7.71
C ASP A 490 -13.80 -80.52 -8.96
N GLU A 491 -14.91 -79.88 -9.37
CA GLU A 491 -15.67 -80.22 -10.59
C GLU A 491 -14.80 -80.10 -11.84
N TRP A 492 -14.01 -79.03 -11.95
CA TRP A 492 -13.07 -78.82 -13.05
C TRP A 492 -11.97 -79.87 -13.09
N THR A 493 -11.40 -80.21 -11.92
CA THR A 493 -10.37 -81.26 -11.81
C THR A 493 -10.91 -82.62 -12.23
N ALA A 494 -12.11 -82.98 -11.78
CA ALA A 494 -12.78 -84.21 -12.16
C ALA A 494 -13.07 -84.27 -13.67
N HIS A 495 -13.56 -83.17 -14.26
CA HIS A 495 -13.78 -83.06 -15.70
C HIS A 495 -12.48 -83.24 -16.49
N SER A 496 -11.43 -82.54 -16.08
CA SER A 496 -10.10 -82.60 -16.73
C SER A 496 -9.50 -84.01 -16.68
N GLU A 497 -9.60 -84.70 -15.54
CA GLU A 497 -9.14 -86.08 -15.38
C GLU A 497 -9.97 -87.07 -16.21
N GLN A 498 -11.29 -86.86 -16.35
CA GLN A 498 -12.13 -87.67 -17.24
C GLN A 498 -11.71 -87.50 -18.70
N GLN A 499 -11.43 -86.28 -19.14
CA GLN A 499 -10.96 -86.01 -20.50
C GLN A 499 -9.57 -86.61 -20.76
N TYR A 500 -8.65 -86.51 -19.80
CA TYR A 500 -7.34 -87.17 -19.87
C TYR A 500 -7.49 -88.67 -20.13
N ARG A 501 -8.33 -89.35 -19.32
CA ARG A 501 -8.57 -90.80 -19.46
C ARG A 501 -9.21 -91.14 -20.80
N ASN A 502 -10.15 -90.33 -21.27
CA ASN A 502 -10.79 -90.54 -22.57
C ASN A 502 -9.76 -90.48 -23.71
N LEU A 503 -8.92 -89.45 -23.74
CA LEU A 503 -7.88 -89.30 -24.77
C LEU A 503 -6.80 -90.37 -24.64
N LEU A 504 -6.44 -90.76 -23.42
CA LEU A 504 -5.50 -91.85 -23.17
C LEU A 504 -6.02 -93.18 -23.69
N ASN A 505 -7.30 -93.50 -23.47
CA ASN A 505 -7.90 -94.74 -23.98
C ASN A 505 -7.90 -94.78 -25.51
N HIS A 506 -8.20 -93.66 -26.18
CA HIS A 506 -8.13 -93.56 -27.64
C HIS A 506 -6.68 -93.73 -28.13
N TRP A 507 -5.71 -93.12 -27.45
CA TRP A 507 -4.30 -93.29 -27.77
C TRP A 507 -3.83 -94.74 -27.59
N GLN A 508 -4.18 -95.38 -26.47
CA GLN A 508 -3.86 -96.79 -26.18
C GLN A 508 -4.48 -97.73 -27.22
N SER A 509 -5.73 -97.47 -27.61
CA SER A 509 -6.38 -98.24 -28.67
C SER A 509 -5.62 -98.15 -30.00
N ILE A 510 -5.13 -96.97 -30.37
CA ILE A 510 -4.30 -96.81 -31.58
C ILE A 510 -2.95 -97.53 -31.42
N ASP A 511 -2.32 -97.45 -30.24
CA ASP A 511 -1.02 -98.09 -29.97
C ASP A 511 -1.13 -99.63 -30.01
N GLU A 512 -2.19 -100.20 -29.42
CA GLU A 512 -2.51 -101.63 -29.51
C GLU A 512 -2.84 -102.06 -30.93
N LEU A 513 -3.61 -101.26 -31.68
CA LEU A 513 -3.88 -101.50 -33.10
C LEU A 513 -2.60 -101.43 -33.95
N LEU A 514 -1.67 -100.54 -33.60
CA LEU A 514 -0.35 -100.47 -34.24
C LEU A 514 0.49 -101.71 -33.92
N ALA A 515 0.55 -102.13 -32.66
CA ALA A 515 1.28 -103.32 -32.24
C ALA A 515 0.74 -104.60 -32.92
N THR A 516 -0.56 -104.84 -32.82
CA THR A 516 -1.23 -106.00 -33.44
C THR A 516 -1.12 -106.01 -34.97
N SER A 517 -1.29 -104.85 -35.61
CA SER A 517 -1.10 -104.76 -37.07
C SER A 517 0.34 -105.07 -37.49
N THR A 518 1.34 -104.65 -36.70
CA THR A 518 2.75 -104.96 -36.98
C THR A 518 3.10 -106.43 -36.78
N GLU A 519 2.50 -107.10 -35.80
CA GLU A 519 2.71 -108.54 -35.56
C GLU A 519 2.08 -109.43 -36.65
N GLU A 520 0.85 -109.14 -37.06
CA GLU A 520 0.10 -110.01 -37.99
C GLU A 520 0.53 -109.83 -39.47
N VAL A 521 0.70 -108.57 -39.89
CA VAL A 521 0.92 -108.23 -41.31
C VAL A 521 2.42 -108.11 -41.62
N GLY A 522 3.23 -107.73 -40.64
CA GLY A 522 4.65 -107.44 -40.77
C GLY A 522 4.94 -105.97 -41.09
N GLU A 523 5.95 -105.41 -40.44
CA GLU A 523 6.28 -103.97 -40.50
C GLU A 523 6.67 -103.50 -41.93
N GLU A 524 7.38 -104.33 -42.70
CA GLU A 524 7.78 -103.99 -44.07
C GLU A 524 6.57 -103.82 -45.01
N LEU A 525 5.54 -104.64 -44.83
CA LEU A 525 4.34 -104.60 -45.66
C LEU A 525 3.49 -103.37 -45.32
N LEU A 526 3.41 -103.00 -44.04
CA LEU A 526 2.75 -101.77 -43.59
C LEU A 526 3.53 -100.49 -43.92
N ARG A 527 4.83 -100.58 -44.26
CA ARG A 527 5.63 -99.46 -44.80
C ARG A 527 5.47 -99.26 -46.31
N SER A 528 4.99 -100.26 -47.02
CA SER A 528 4.87 -100.20 -48.49
C SER A 528 3.88 -99.13 -48.97
N SER A 529 4.06 -98.65 -50.21
CA SER A 529 3.22 -97.59 -50.78
C SER A 529 1.82 -98.11 -51.12
N ASP A 530 0.81 -97.23 -51.05
CA ASP A 530 -0.59 -97.58 -51.35
C ASP A 530 -0.79 -98.17 -52.75
N SER A 531 0.03 -97.76 -53.73
CA SER A 531 0.01 -98.32 -55.08
C SER A 531 0.43 -99.80 -55.08
N THR A 532 1.47 -100.13 -54.32
CA THR A 532 1.99 -101.50 -54.20
C THR A 532 1.01 -102.38 -53.44
N LEU A 533 0.45 -101.89 -52.34
CA LEU A 533 -0.58 -102.63 -51.59
C LEU A 533 -1.80 -102.94 -52.45
N LYS A 534 -2.32 -101.97 -53.20
CA LYS A 534 -3.52 -102.16 -54.04
C LYS A 534 -3.29 -103.10 -55.23
N LEU A 535 -2.09 -103.08 -55.83
CA LEU A 535 -1.73 -103.98 -56.93
C LEU A 535 -1.63 -105.44 -56.47
N TYR A 536 -0.99 -105.70 -55.32
CA TYR A 536 -0.79 -107.05 -54.81
C TYR A 536 -1.96 -107.59 -53.97
N ALA A 537 -2.89 -106.73 -53.52
CA ALA A 537 -4.09 -107.13 -52.77
C ALA A 537 -5.06 -108.02 -53.57
N VAL A 538 -5.03 -107.96 -54.90
CA VAL A 538 -5.84 -108.86 -55.76
C VAL A 538 -5.32 -110.31 -55.70
N PHE A 539 -4.03 -110.49 -55.42
CA PHE A 539 -3.35 -111.79 -55.51
C PHE A 539 -3.06 -112.43 -54.14
N SER A 540 -3.06 -111.65 -53.05
CA SER A 540 -2.77 -112.17 -51.70
C SER A 540 -3.63 -111.52 -50.62
N GLY A 541 -4.25 -112.35 -49.79
CA GLY A 541 -5.07 -111.92 -48.66
C GLY A 541 -4.30 -111.08 -47.63
N ARG A 542 -2.98 -111.27 -47.49
CA ARG A 542 -2.14 -110.49 -46.57
C ARG A 542 -2.01 -109.02 -46.98
N PHE A 543 -1.95 -108.72 -48.28
CA PHE A 543 -1.91 -107.33 -48.77
C PHE A 543 -3.27 -106.64 -48.63
N ARG A 544 -4.37 -107.39 -48.76
CA ARG A 544 -5.72 -106.87 -48.47
C ARG A 544 -5.90 -106.57 -46.98
N GLN A 545 -5.45 -107.46 -46.10
CA GLN A 545 -5.42 -107.23 -44.65
C GLN A 545 -4.57 -105.99 -44.28
N ALA A 546 -3.44 -105.75 -44.96
CA ALA A 546 -2.63 -104.55 -44.74
C ALA A 546 -3.36 -103.23 -45.08
N ILE A 547 -4.16 -103.23 -46.16
CA ILE A 547 -4.98 -102.07 -46.54
C ILE A 547 -6.07 -101.83 -45.48
N ASP A 548 -6.77 -102.88 -45.06
CA ASP A 548 -7.85 -102.79 -44.08
C ASP A 548 -7.32 -102.33 -42.71
N ARG A 549 -6.15 -102.82 -42.28
CA ARG A 549 -5.48 -102.37 -41.05
C ARG A 549 -5.02 -100.91 -41.14
N ARG A 550 -4.48 -100.46 -42.27
CA ARG A 550 -4.14 -99.03 -42.48
C ARG A 550 -5.37 -98.13 -42.42
N ALA A 551 -6.48 -98.52 -43.04
CA ALA A 551 -7.73 -97.78 -42.97
C ALA A 551 -8.27 -97.72 -41.54
N GLY A 552 -8.13 -98.81 -40.77
CA GLY A 552 -8.45 -98.85 -39.34
C GLY A 552 -7.61 -97.86 -38.51
N LEU A 553 -6.30 -97.82 -38.74
CA LEU A 553 -5.39 -96.88 -38.07
C LEU A 553 -5.69 -95.42 -38.42
N GLU A 554 -5.97 -95.12 -39.69
CA GLU A 554 -6.36 -93.77 -40.13
C GLU A 554 -7.68 -93.33 -39.48
N THR A 555 -8.65 -94.25 -39.37
CA THR A 555 -9.93 -93.98 -38.72
C THR A 555 -9.75 -93.73 -37.22
N ALA A 556 -8.99 -94.58 -36.52
CA ALA A 556 -8.73 -94.44 -35.09
C ALA A 556 -7.96 -93.14 -34.78
N TYR A 557 -6.97 -92.77 -35.61
CA TYR A 557 -6.26 -91.50 -35.47
C TYR A 557 -7.16 -90.27 -35.69
N ARG A 558 -8.10 -90.32 -36.64
CA ARG A 558 -9.09 -89.25 -36.82
C ARG A 558 -10.04 -89.15 -35.63
N GLN A 559 -10.48 -90.27 -35.06
CA GLN A 559 -11.31 -90.28 -33.85
C GLN A 559 -10.59 -89.65 -32.66
N LEU A 560 -9.30 -89.93 -32.46
CA LEU A 560 -8.49 -89.26 -31.44
C LEU A 560 -8.40 -87.74 -31.69
N ARG A 561 -8.21 -87.32 -32.94
CA ARG A 561 -8.15 -85.90 -33.31
C ARG A 561 -9.49 -85.19 -33.05
N GLU A 562 -10.62 -85.81 -33.39
CA GLU A 562 -11.96 -85.28 -33.12
C GLU A 562 -12.24 -85.19 -31.62
N ALA A 563 -11.90 -86.25 -30.86
CA ALA A 563 -12.04 -86.25 -29.40
C ALA A 563 -11.21 -85.14 -28.74
N HIS A 564 -9.99 -84.88 -29.23
CA HIS A 564 -9.15 -83.79 -28.76
C HIS A 564 -9.71 -82.40 -29.11
N GLN A 565 -10.15 -82.21 -30.36
CA GLN A 565 -10.75 -80.93 -30.80
C GLN A 565 -12.05 -80.60 -30.07
N GLY A 566 -12.84 -81.61 -29.70
CA GLY A 566 -14.05 -81.42 -28.90
C GLY A 566 -13.80 -81.01 -27.45
N GLY A 567 -12.58 -81.21 -26.93
CA GLY A 567 -12.20 -80.87 -25.56
C GLY A 567 -11.39 -79.60 -25.37
N GLU A 568 -10.83 -79.01 -26.44
CA GLU A 568 -9.98 -77.79 -26.44
C GLU A 568 -8.97 -77.72 -25.27
N ILE A 569 -8.27 -78.82 -25.02
CA ILE A 569 -7.50 -79.01 -23.78
C ILE A 569 -6.11 -78.35 -23.82
N PHE A 570 -5.40 -78.56 -24.93
CA PHE A 570 -4.11 -77.95 -25.23
C PHE A 570 -3.92 -77.85 -26.75
N GLU A 571 -2.99 -77.00 -27.18
CA GLU A 571 -2.68 -76.86 -28.60
C GLU A 571 -1.74 -77.99 -29.06
N PHE A 572 -2.13 -78.74 -30.09
CA PHE A 572 -1.32 -79.81 -30.67
C PHE A 572 -1.33 -79.77 -32.19
N GLN A 573 -0.16 -80.00 -32.80
CA GLN A 573 0.00 -80.05 -34.26
C GLN A 573 -0.27 -81.48 -34.78
N TRP A 574 -1.43 -81.65 -35.40
CA TRP A 574 -1.87 -82.90 -36.03
C TRP A 574 -1.25 -83.09 -37.42
N LEU A 575 -1.06 -84.35 -37.84
CA LEU A 575 -0.59 -84.68 -39.18
C LEU A 575 -1.65 -84.41 -40.26
N GLU A 576 -1.20 -84.09 -41.47
CA GLU A 576 -2.05 -84.05 -42.67
C GLU A 576 -2.38 -85.48 -43.18
N ASP A 577 -3.50 -85.65 -43.89
CA ASP A 577 -4.01 -86.96 -44.33
C ASP A 577 -2.98 -87.80 -45.12
N LYS A 578 -2.09 -87.15 -45.89
CA LYS A 578 -1.02 -87.83 -46.64
C LYS A 578 0.09 -88.37 -45.73
N GLN A 579 0.31 -87.74 -44.57
CA GLN A 579 1.34 -88.08 -43.61
C GLN A 579 0.88 -89.18 -42.63
N ILE A 580 -0.44 -89.28 -42.35
CA ILE A 580 -1.03 -90.36 -41.53
C ILE A 580 -0.70 -91.74 -42.12
N ARG A 581 -0.62 -91.82 -43.46
CA ARG A 581 -0.32 -93.07 -44.18
C ARG A 581 1.13 -93.54 -44.04
N ARG A 582 2.04 -92.69 -43.53
CA ARG A 582 3.43 -93.06 -43.24
C ARG A 582 3.54 -93.52 -41.80
N LEU A 583 3.79 -94.81 -41.61
CA LEU A 583 3.81 -95.45 -40.28
C LEU A 583 4.82 -94.80 -39.31
N ASP A 584 6.00 -94.41 -39.80
CA ASP A 584 7.02 -93.78 -38.96
C ASP A 584 6.58 -92.37 -38.50
N SER A 585 5.98 -91.57 -39.40
CA SER A 585 5.43 -90.25 -39.06
C SER A 585 4.26 -90.35 -38.07
N LEU A 586 3.40 -91.36 -38.24
CA LEU A 586 2.28 -91.64 -37.34
C LEU A 586 2.77 -92.00 -35.93
N ARG A 587 3.76 -92.91 -35.82
CA ARG A 587 4.37 -93.30 -34.53
C ARG A 587 5.03 -92.12 -33.82
N ASP A 588 5.80 -91.31 -34.55
CA ASP A 588 6.45 -90.14 -33.97
C ASP A 588 5.44 -89.10 -33.48
N ASN A 589 4.36 -88.86 -34.24
CA ASN A 589 3.31 -87.94 -33.83
C ASN A 589 2.53 -88.47 -32.62
N LEU A 590 2.21 -89.76 -32.55
CA LEU A 590 1.57 -90.38 -31.38
C LEU A 590 2.45 -90.32 -30.13
N ARG A 591 3.77 -90.48 -30.25
CA ARG A 591 4.70 -90.30 -29.11
C ARG A 591 4.73 -88.86 -28.63
N ARG A 592 4.79 -87.89 -29.54
CA ARG A 592 4.72 -86.45 -29.19
C ARG A 592 3.40 -86.09 -28.55
N TYR A 593 2.29 -86.64 -29.06
CA TYR A 593 0.96 -86.44 -28.48
C TYR A 593 0.87 -86.98 -27.06
N ARG A 594 1.41 -88.18 -26.81
CA ARG A 594 1.45 -88.77 -25.46
C ARG A 594 2.23 -87.90 -24.48
N ALA A 595 3.41 -87.42 -24.90
CA ALA A 595 4.24 -86.53 -24.07
C ALA A 595 3.50 -85.22 -23.74
N ALA A 596 2.87 -84.60 -24.75
CA ALA A 596 2.11 -83.35 -24.56
C ALA A 596 0.88 -83.55 -23.66
N LEU A 597 0.18 -84.69 -23.78
CA LEU A 597 -0.96 -85.04 -22.93
C LEU A 597 -0.55 -85.24 -21.46
N ASP A 598 0.60 -85.87 -21.21
CA ASP A 598 1.13 -86.07 -19.86
C ASP A 598 1.69 -84.77 -19.25
N GLU A 599 2.34 -83.93 -20.05
CA GLU A 599 2.79 -82.58 -19.64
C GLU A 599 1.60 -81.69 -19.27
N TRP A 600 0.54 -81.70 -20.09
CA TRP A 600 -0.69 -80.97 -19.79
C TRP A 600 -1.30 -81.42 -18.45
N ARG A 601 -1.37 -82.73 -18.19
CA ARG A 601 -1.88 -83.26 -16.91
C ARG A 601 -1.01 -82.83 -15.72
N ALA A 602 0.31 -82.85 -15.87
CA ALA A 602 1.24 -82.43 -14.82
C ALA A 602 1.11 -80.93 -14.48
N GLY A 603 0.74 -80.09 -15.45
CA GLY A 603 0.49 -78.66 -15.26
C GLY A 603 -0.91 -78.28 -14.76
N LEU A 604 -1.81 -79.24 -14.55
CA LEU A 604 -3.16 -78.95 -14.02
C LEU A 604 -3.17 -78.28 -12.63
N PRO A 605 -2.32 -78.66 -11.65
CA PRO A 605 -2.31 -78.05 -10.33
C PRO A 605 -1.95 -76.56 -10.33
N ASP A 606 -1.00 -76.15 -11.18
CA ASP A 606 -0.52 -74.76 -11.26
C ASP A 606 -1.51 -73.82 -11.97
N ARG A 607 -2.39 -74.37 -12.80
CA ARG A 607 -3.47 -73.59 -13.47
C ARG A 607 -4.71 -73.40 -12.59
N LEU A 608 -4.77 -74.08 -11.45
CA LEU A 608 -5.90 -74.04 -10.49
C LEU A 608 -5.66 -73.06 -9.32
N GLN A 609 -4.43 -72.60 -9.11
CA GLN A 609 -4.08 -71.53 -8.17
C GLN A 609 -4.24 -70.16 -8.83
#